data_AF-A0A9E1WN76-F1
#
_entry.id   AF-A0A9E1WN76-F1
#
_cell.length_a   1.000
_cell.length_b   1.000
_cell.length_c   1.000
_cell.angle_alpha   90.00
_cell.angle_beta   90.00
_cell.angle_gamma   90.00
#
_symmetry.space_group_name_H-M   'P 1'
#
loop_
_entity.id
_entity.type
_entity.pdbx_description
1 polymer ?
#
loop_
_entity_poly.entity_id
_entity_poly.type
_entity_poly.pdbx_seq_one_letter_code
_entity_poly.pdbx_strand_id
1 'polypeptide(L)'
;MRNTLIRLEAIANAFATIFKRRKSKTVDSLDSLSEFTASRAAFIAQKTMYGYTKARMGTRFPEMFRDPNIIHSVNIAKMHHFAACLSDLSIFVTSRALADPRFTDKTRRALADHMFTRALNENLDHSVDEFDPAEAQSKFKQRVAFTNWAQPISLDDFFVLSPQSIIRWAPIAEPLKARDREFVENSVRYSWIEISRVFKKCFQAEKTRTDILASDLAIERTIDGDVDGATKDGAAKADV
;
A
#
# COMPACT_ATOMS: atom_id res chain seq x y z
N MET A 1 -18.88 -2.80 -33.34
CA MET A 1 -19.30 -1.60 -32.57
C MET A 1 -19.89 -1.93 -31.19
N ARG A 2 -20.70 -2.99 -31.05
CA ARG A 2 -21.28 -3.41 -29.74
C ARG A 2 -20.23 -3.83 -28.69
N ASN A 3 -19.19 -4.58 -29.06
CA ASN A 3 -18.12 -5.01 -28.14
C ASN A 3 -17.20 -3.89 -27.64
N THR A 4 -17.01 -2.82 -28.43
CA THR A 4 -16.18 -1.66 -28.03
C THR A 4 -16.91 -0.75 -27.05
N LEU A 5 -18.24 -0.61 -27.19
CA LEU A 5 -19.10 0.07 -26.22
C LEU A 5 -19.13 -0.66 -24.87
N ILE A 6 -19.23 -1.99 -24.87
CA ILE A 6 -19.22 -2.81 -23.64
C ILE A 6 -17.89 -2.67 -22.86
N ARG A 7 -16.74 -2.56 -23.54
CA ARG A 7 -15.43 -2.34 -22.87
C ARG A 7 -15.26 -0.93 -22.32
N LEU A 8 -15.75 0.09 -23.02
CA LEU A 8 -15.78 1.48 -22.53
C LEU A 8 -16.75 1.65 -21.36
N GLU A 9 -17.91 0.98 -21.39
CA GLU A 9 -18.86 0.93 -20.28
C GLU A 9 -18.31 0.16 -19.08
N ALA A 10 -17.52 -0.90 -19.27
CA ALA A 10 -16.86 -1.60 -18.16
C ALA A 10 -15.80 -0.73 -17.47
N ILE A 11 -15.00 -0.01 -18.26
CA ILE A 11 -14.02 0.97 -17.74
C ILE A 11 -14.76 2.13 -17.04
N ALA A 12 -15.81 2.68 -17.65
CA ALA A 12 -16.64 3.74 -17.08
C ALA A 12 -17.46 3.30 -15.85
N ASN A 13 -17.93 2.05 -15.78
CA ASN A 13 -18.62 1.51 -14.61
C ASN A 13 -17.66 1.17 -13.48
N ALA A 14 -16.42 0.75 -13.78
CA ALA A 14 -15.35 0.71 -12.79
C ALA A 14 -15.10 2.12 -12.21
N PHE A 15 -15.10 3.17 -13.04
CA PHE A 15 -15.05 4.56 -12.58
C PHE A 15 -16.29 4.95 -11.73
N ALA A 16 -17.52 4.65 -12.17
CA ALA A 16 -18.74 5.08 -11.48
C ALA A 16 -18.97 4.36 -10.13
N THR A 17 -18.59 3.08 -10.03
CA THR A 17 -18.75 2.29 -8.80
C THR A 17 -17.80 2.76 -7.70
N ILE A 18 -16.63 3.27 -8.08
CA ILE A 18 -15.61 3.82 -7.19
C ILE A 18 -15.91 5.27 -6.77
N PHE A 19 -16.56 6.06 -7.65
CA PHE A 19 -16.94 7.45 -7.38
C PHE A 19 -18.25 7.64 -6.61
N LYS A 20 -19.00 6.58 -6.28
CA LYS A 20 -20.00 6.67 -5.22
C LYS A 20 -19.26 7.06 -3.95
N ARG A 21 -19.46 8.31 -3.53
CA ARG A 21 -19.05 8.93 -2.27
C ARG A 21 -19.66 8.11 -1.11
N ARG A 22 -19.18 6.87 -0.94
CA ARG A 22 -19.57 5.98 0.16
C ARG A 22 -19.21 6.79 1.40
N LYS A 23 -20.21 7.12 2.23
CA LYS A 23 -19.96 7.53 3.62
C LYS A 23 -18.84 6.64 4.11
N SER A 24 -17.73 7.22 4.57
CA SER A 24 -16.60 6.42 5.01
C SER A 24 -17.15 5.43 6.03
N LYS A 25 -17.09 4.14 5.69
CA LYS A 25 -17.43 3.10 6.65
C LYS A 25 -16.54 3.33 7.87
N THR A 26 -17.11 3.13 9.06
CA THR A 26 -16.36 3.15 10.29
C THR A 26 -15.24 2.11 10.20
N VAL A 27 -14.06 2.45 10.74
CA VAL A 27 -12.95 1.51 10.89
C VAL A 27 -12.84 1.20 12.37
N ASP A 28 -13.41 0.06 12.77
CA ASP A 28 -13.56 -0.39 14.17
C ASP A 28 -13.11 -1.84 14.42
N SER A 29 -12.51 -2.48 13.41
CA SER A 29 -11.99 -3.85 13.45
C SER A 29 -10.74 -4.00 12.56
N LEU A 30 -10.00 -5.10 12.71
CA LEU A 30 -8.91 -5.50 11.81
C LEU A 30 -9.39 -5.66 10.37
N ASP A 31 -10.59 -6.22 10.19
CA ASP A 31 -11.18 -6.43 8.88
C ASP A 31 -11.50 -5.09 8.18
N SER A 32 -12.21 -4.19 8.87
CA SER A 32 -12.53 -2.85 8.33
C SER A 32 -11.29 -1.98 8.11
N LEU A 33 -10.22 -2.18 8.91
CA LEU A 33 -8.92 -1.53 8.72
C LEU A 33 -8.23 -2.04 7.44
N SER A 34 -8.30 -3.34 7.19
CA SER A 34 -7.77 -3.98 5.99
C SER A 34 -8.55 -3.54 4.75
N GLU A 35 -9.89 -3.54 4.80
CA GLU A 35 -10.76 -3.04 3.72
C GLU A 35 -10.46 -1.56 3.41
N PHE A 36 -10.29 -0.72 4.44
CA PHE A 36 -9.92 0.68 4.27
C PHE A 36 -8.59 0.81 3.53
N THR A 37 -7.58 0.08 3.98
CA THR A 37 -6.23 0.14 3.41
C THR A 37 -6.24 -0.31 1.94
N ALA A 38 -6.83 -1.46 1.63
CA ALA A 38 -6.94 -1.98 0.27
C ALA A 38 -7.68 -1.00 -0.66
N SER A 39 -8.88 -0.57 -0.26
CA SER A 39 -9.74 0.26 -1.10
C SER A 39 -9.17 1.66 -1.35
N ARG A 40 -8.51 2.28 -0.35
CA ARG A 40 -7.91 3.61 -0.51
C ARG A 40 -6.60 3.56 -1.28
N ALA A 41 -5.79 2.52 -1.12
CA ALA A 41 -4.61 2.32 -1.95
C ALA A 41 -4.98 2.14 -3.43
N ALA A 42 -5.96 1.26 -3.72
CA ALA A 42 -6.48 1.05 -5.08
C ALA A 42 -7.06 2.34 -5.68
N PHE A 43 -7.85 3.08 -4.91
CA PHE A 43 -8.41 4.36 -5.35
C PHE A 43 -7.32 5.37 -5.74
N ILE A 44 -6.30 5.54 -4.89
CA ILE A 44 -5.23 6.49 -5.18
C ILE A 44 -4.45 6.05 -6.41
N ALA A 45 -4.01 4.79 -6.47
CA ALA A 45 -3.27 4.26 -7.61
C ALA A 45 -4.04 4.46 -8.94
N GLN A 46 -5.34 4.18 -8.94
CA GLN A 46 -6.18 4.40 -10.11
C GLN A 46 -6.30 5.89 -10.46
N LYS A 47 -6.67 6.73 -9.47
CA LYS A 47 -6.90 8.17 -9.66
C LYS A 47 -5.66 8.85 -10.23
N THR A 48 -4.49 8.57 -9.69
CA THR A 48 -3.23 9.22 -10.07
C THR A 48 -2.74 8.69 -11.41
N MET A 49 -2.74 7.37 -11.64
CA MET A 49 -2.27 6.77 -12.89
C MET A 49 -3.10 7.23 -14.09
N TYR A 50 -4.43 7.15 -13.99
CA TYR A 50 -5.31 7.63 -15.06
C TYR A 50 -5.28 9.15 -15.16
N GLY A 51 -5.15 9.87 -14.04
CA GLY A 51 -5.03 11.33 -14.04
C GLY A 51 -3.81 11.81 -14.84
N TYR A 52 -2.64 11.24 -14.58
CA TYR A 52 -1.41 11.60 -15.28
C TYR A 52 -1.46 11.18 -16.76
N THR A 53 -1.88 9.94 -17.03
CA THR A 53 -2.01 9.42 -18.40
C THR A 53 -2.98 10.27 -19.23
N LYS A 54 -4.14 10.64 -18.66
CA LYS A 54 -5.12 11.52 -19.31
C LYS A 54 -4.57 12.91 -19.57
N ALA A 55 -3.88 13.50 -18.60
CA ALA A 55 -3.28 14.82 -18.77
C ALA A 55 -2.27 14.86 -19.93
N ARG A 56 -1.49 13.79 -20.12
CA ARG A 56 -0.49 13.71 -21.21
C ARG A 56 -1.07 13.32 -22.56
N MET A 57 -2.08 12.46 -22.58
CA MET A 57 -2.72 12.03 -23.83
C MET A 57 -3.75 13.04 -24.35
N GLY A 58 -4.28 13.90 -23.49
CA GLY A 58 -5.25 14.93 -23.87
C GLY A 58 -6.50 14.34 -24.54
N THR A 59 -6.89 14.92 -25.67
CA THR A 59 -8.07 14.48 -26.45
C THR A 59 -7.91 13.09 -27.06
N ARG A 60 -6.68 12.59 -27.20
CA ARG A 60 -6.41 11.23 -27.73
C ARG A 60 -6.58 10.14 -26.69
N PHE A 61 -6.80 10.48 -25.43
CA PHE A 61 -6.94 9.49 -24.35
C PHE A 61 -7.94 8.37 -24.68
N PRO A 62 -9.17 8.62 -25.17
CA PRO A 62 -10.11 7.53 -25.51
C PRO A 62 -9.63 6.61 -26.64
N GLU A 63 -8.86 7.13 -27.58
CA GLU A 63 -8.34 6.36 -28.72
C GLU A 63 -7.16 5.48 -28.32
N MET A 64 -6.28 5.99 -27.45
CA MET A 64 -5.14 5.23 -26.93
C MET A 64 -5.58 3.99 -26.14
N PHE A 65 -6.73 4.06 -25.45
CA PHE A 65 -7.34 2.90 -24.79
C PHE A 65 -8.09 1.94 -25.74
N ARG A 66 -7.88 2.05 -27.05
CA ARG A 66 -8.22 1.02 -28.05
C ARG A 66 -6.99 0.26 -28.53
N ASP A 67 -5.79 0.78 -28.28
CA ASP A 67 -4.53 0.13 -28.63
C ASP A 67 -4.19 -0.93 -27.57
N PRO A 68 -4.11 -2.23 -27.95
CA PRO A 68 -3.76 -3.30 -27.03
C PRO A 68 -2.41 -3.11 -26.34
N ASN A 69 -1.42 -2.52 -27.00
CA ASN A 69 -0.08 -2.31 -26.44
C ASN A 69 -0.11 -1.25 -25.33
N ILE A 70 -0.90 -0.19 -25.52
CA ILE A 70 -1.10 0.84 -24.51
C ILE A 70 -1.89 0.28 -23.33
N ILE A 71 -2.94 -0.49 -23.58
CA ILE A 71 -3.71 -1.16 -22.52
C ILE A 71 -2.79 -2.07 -21.70
N HIS A 72 -1.97 -2.89 -22.36
CA HIS A 72 -0.99 -3.77 -21.71
C HIS A 72 -0.03 -2.97 -20.81
N SER A 73 0.56 -1.91 -21.36
CA SER A 73 1.47 -1.02 -20.61
C SER A 73 0.79 -0.37 -19.41
N VAL A 74 -0.47 0.06 -19.54
CA VAL A 74 -1.25 0.63 -18.43
C VAL A 74 -1.53 -0.44 -17.36
N ASN A 75 -1.80 -1.69 -17.73
CA ASN A 75 -2.06 -2.75 -16.77
C ASN A 75 -0.81 -3.08 -15.93
N ILE A 76 0.36 -3.19 -16.57
CA ILE A 76 1.66 -3.30 -15.88
C ILE A 76 1.82 -2.12 -14.90
N ALA A 77 1.63 -0.90 -15.40
CA ALA A 77 1.80 0.30 -14.60
C ALA A 77 0.88 0.35 -13.38
N LYS A 78 -0.38 -0.08 -13.56
CA LYS A 78 -1.38 -0.14 -12.49
C LYS A 78 -0.97 -1.10 -11.37
N MET A 79 -0.49 -2.30 -11.70
CA MET A 79 -0.11 -3.29 -10.67
C MET A 79 1.07 -2.80 -9.83
N HIS A 80 2.13 -2.32 -10.49
CA HIS A 80 3.29 -1.78 -9.80
C HIS A 80 2.97 -0.52 -8.97
N HIS A 81 2.15 0.38 -9.52
CA HIS A 81 1.75 1.58 -8.79
C HIS A 81 0.80 1.27 -7.62
N PHE A 82 -0.12 0.31 -7.79
CA PHE A 82 -0.97 -0.17 -6.71
C PHE A 82 -0.15 -0.73 -5.55
N ALA A 83 0.81 -1.61 -5.81
CA ALA A 83 1.68 -2.16 -4.78
C ALA A 83 2.45 -1.06 -4.02
N ALA A 84 2.92 -0.01 -4.71
CA ALA A 84 3.58 1.12 -4.09
C ALA A 84 2.63 1.97 -3.21
N CYS A 85 1.41 2.25 -3.69
CA CYS A 85 0.37 2.92 -2.92
C CYS A 85 -0.05 2.12 -1.68
N LEU A 86 -0.18 0.81 -1.83
CA LEU A 86 -0.52 -0.12 -0.75
C LEU A 86 0.60 -0.15 0.29
N SER A 87 1.86 -0.20 -0.15
CA SER A 87 3.02 -0.17 0.74
C SER A 87 3.05 1.09 1.61
N ASP A 88 2.90 2.27 1.00
CA ASP A 88 2.88 3.54 1.74
C ASP A 88 1.72 3.58 2.75
N LEU A 89 0.51 3.21 2.29
CA LEU A 89 -0.69 3.32 3.11
C LEU A 89 -0.72 2.30 4.25
N SER A 90 -0.26 1.07 4.04
CA SER A 90 -0.19 0.06 5.10
C SER A 90 0.71 0.53 6.26
N ILE A 91 1.85 1.17 5.96
CA ILE A 91 2.74 1.71 7.00
C ILE A 91 2.09 2.90 7.71
N PHE A 92 1.48 3.83 6.96
CA PHE A 92 0.74 4.95 7.54
C PHE A 92 -0.37 4.47 8.48
N VAL A 93 -1.24 3.59 8.01
CA VAL A 93 -2.39 3.10 8.77
C VAL A 93 -1.94 2.36 10.02
N THR A 94 -0.95 1.47 9.92
CA THR A 94 -0.37 0.76 11.07
C THR A 94 0.18 1.74 12.11
N SER A 95 0.98 2.72 11.67
CA SER A 95 1.57 3.71 12.58
C SER A 95 0.50 4.48 13.35
N ARG A 96 -0.59 4.85 12.68
CA ARG A 96 -1.71 5.56 13.33
C ARG A 96 -2.56 4.65 14.21
N ALA A 97 -2.84 3.43 13.77
CA ALA A 97 -3.69 2.49 14.50
C ALA A 97 -3.04 2.04 15.81
N LEU A 98 -1.74 1.74 15.74
CA LEU A 98 -0.92 1.22 16.84
C LEU A 98 0.05 2.27 17.40
N ALA A 99 -0.35 3.55 17.40
CA ALA A 99 0.41 4.65 17.99
C ALA A 99 0.56 4.55 19.52
N ASP A 100 -0.26 3.72 20.17
CA ASP A 100 -0.15 3.46 21.61
C ASP A 100 1.15 2.68 21.90
N PRO A 101 1.98 3.13 22.87
CA PRO A 101 3.24 2.46 23.24
C PRO A 101 3.08 1.00 23.68
N ARG A 102 1.88 0.56 24.09
CA ARG A 102 1.61 -0.84 24.47
C ARG A 102 1.83 -1.83 23.32
N PHE A 103 1.80 -1.35 22.08
CA PHE A 103 2.08 -2.17 20.91
C PHE A 103 3.57 -2.20 20.62
N THR A 104 4.08 -3.41 20.37
CA THR A 104 5.48 -3.61 19.98
C THR A 104 5.66 -3.36 18.49
N ASP A 105 6.90 -3.12 18.07
CA ASP A 105 7.22 -3.05 16.64
C ASP A 105 6.95 -4.38 15.93
N LYS A 106 7.05 -5.51 16.66
CA LYS A 106 6.68 -6.83 16.12
C LYS A 106 5.20 -6.87 15.72
N THR A 107 4.30 -6.40 16.59
CA THR A 107 2.87 -6.28 16.28
C THR A 107 2.60 -5.29 15.13
N ARG A 108 3.32 -4.17 15.08
CA ARG A 108 3.22 -3.20 13.96
C ARG A 108 3.61 -3.84 12.63
N ARG A 109 4.74 -4.55 12.60
CA ARG A 109 5.21 -5.26 11.41
C ARG A 109 4.20 -6.33 10.96
N ALA A 110 3.69 -7.13 11.90
CA ALA A 110 2.69 -8.16 11.60
C ALA A 110 1.40 -7.57 11.01
N LEU A 111 0.88 -6.48 11.59
CA LEU A 111 -0.31 -5.81 11.06
C LEU A 111 -0.08 -5.23 9.66
N ALA A 112 1.06 -4.55 9.45
CA ALA A 112 1.39 -4.00 8.14
C ALA A 112 1.50 -5.10 7.07
N ASP A 113 2.21 -6.19 7.38
CA ASP A 113 2.38 -7.35 6.49
C ASP A 113 1.06 -8.04 6.18
N HIS A 114 0.20 -8.22 7.19
CA HIS A 114 -1.15 -8.77 7.01
C HIS A 114 -1.97 -7.94 6.03
N MET A 115 -2.09 -6.62 6.26
CA MET A 115 -2.89 -5.73 5.40
C MET A 115 -2.34 -5.70 3.97
N PHE A 116 -1.02 -5.61 3.80
CA PHE A 116 -0.39 -5.61 2.48
C PHE A 116 -0.61 -6.93 1.75
N THR A 117 -0.34 -8.06 2.40
CA THR A 117 -0.45 -9.38 1.79
C THR A 117 -1.89 -9.69 1.39
N ARG A 118 -2.85 -9.43 2.29
CA ARG A 118 -4.27 -9.60 2.01
C ARG A 118 -4.70 -8.76 0.81
N ALA A 119 -4.44 -7.45 0.85
CA ALA A 119 -4.88 -6.54 -0.21
C ALA A 119 -4.19 -6.82 -1.55
N LEU A 120 -2.92 -7.23 -1.54
CA LEU A 120 -2.21 -7.61 -2.75
C LEU A 120 -2.83 -8.85 -3.38
N ASN A 121 -3.11 -9.89 -2.60
CA ASN A 121 -3.72 -11.12 -3.10
C ASN A 121 -5.15 -10.90 -3.61
N GLU A 122 -5.96 -10.09 -2.92
CA GLU A 122 -7.33 -9.76 -3.33
C GLU A 122 -7.41 -8.93 -4.63
N ASN A 123 -6.34 -8.20 -4.99
CA ASN A 123 -6.30 -7.30 -6.15
C ASN A 123 -5.27 -7.74 -7.20
N LEU A 124 -4.72 -8.96 -7.08
CA LEU A 124 -3.71 -9.46 -8.02
C LEU A 124 -4.33 -9.69 -9.40
N ASP A 125 -3.76 -9.06 -10.41
CA ASP A 125 -4.10 -9.36 -11.81
C ASP A 125 -3.11 -10.40 -12.35
N HIS A 126 -3.53 -11.66 -12.35
CA HIS A 126 -2.74 -12.78 -12.85
C HIS A 126 -2.47 -12.73 -14.36
N SER A 127 -3.05 -11.78 -15.09
CA SER A 127 -2.75 -11.58 -16.51
C SER A 127 -1.54 -10.66 -16.78
N VAL A 128 -0.95 -10.09 -15.72
CA VAL A 128 0.20 -9.18 -15.80
C VAL A 128 1.47 -9.92 -15.38
N ASP A 129 2.09 -10.63 -16.33
CA ASP A 129 3.29 -11.44 -16.09
C ASP A 129 4.50 -10.61 -15.64
N GLU A 130 4.53 -9.32 -15.98
CA GLU A 130 5.61 -8.39 -15.61
C GLU A 130 5.53 -7.89 -14.15
N PHE A 131 4.55 -8.35 -13.38
CA PHE A 131 4.43 -8.04 -11.96
C PHE A 131 4.64 -9.29 -11.12
N ASP A 132 5.72 -9.31 -10.34
CA ASP A 132 6.01 -10.38 -9.39
C ASP A 132 5.45 -10.04 -7.99
N PRO A 133 4.37 -10.72 -7.53
CA PRO A 133 3.81 -10.48 -6.21
C PRO A 133 4.76 -10.91 -5.07
N ALA A 134 5.61 -11.92 -5.27
CA ALA A 134 6.56 -12.37 -4.26
C ALA A 134 7.68 -11.34 -4.08
N GLU A 135 8.17 -10.75 -5.17
CA GLU A 135 9.13 -9.64 -5.11
C GLU A 135 8.51 -8.42 -4.39
N ALA A 136 7.26 -8.07 -4.71
CA ALA A 136 6.55 -6.97 -4.06
C ALA A 136 6.39 -7.20 -2.55
N GLN A 137 6.03 -8.41 -2.11
CA GLN A 137 5.95 -8.77 -0.70
C GLN A 137 7.32 -8.72 -0.01
N SER A 138 8.37 -9.23 -0.66
CA SER A 138 9.74 -9.20 -0.11
C SER A 138 10.23 -7.77 0.12
N LYS A 139 10.07 -6.88 -0.88
CA LYS A 139 10.38 -5.45 -0.76
C LYS A 139 9.59 -4.77 0.35
N PHE A 140 8.31 -5.13 0.48
CA PHE A 140 7.46 -4.58 1.53
C PHE A 140 7.94 -5.00 2.93
N LYS A 141 8.24 -6.29 3.13
CA LYS A 141 8.79 -6.81 4.39
C LYS A 141 10.08 -6.12 4.79
N GLN A 142 10.99 -5.91 3.84
CA GLN A 142 12.22 -5.14 4.09
C GLN A 142 11.90 -3.71 4.55
N ARG A 143 11.02 -3.00 3.82
CA ARG A 143 10.63 -1.64 4.19
C ARG A 143 10.05 -1.57 5.60
N VAL A 144 9.14 -2.48 5.93
CA VAL A 144 8.49 -2.58 7.25
C VAL A 144 9.48 -2.91 8.38
N ALA A 145 10.53 -3.67 8.09
CA ALA A 145 11.61 -3.96 9.05
C ALA A 145 12.44 -2.72 9.40
N PHE A 146 12.67 -1.82 8.44
CA PHE A 146 13.47 -0.60 8.63
C PHE A 146 12.64 0.65 8.98
N THR A 147 11.31 0.55 9.03
CA THR A 147 10.46 1.65 9.46
C THR A 147 10.73 1.98 10.94
N ASN A 148 11.07 3.25 11.21
CA ASN A 148 11.12 3.75 12.58
C ASN A 148 9.71 4.07 13.09
N TRP A 149 9.17 3.22 13.95
CA TRP A 149 7.83 3.37 14.51
C TRP A 149 7.73 4.33 15.70
N ALA A 150 8.85 4.80 16.24
CA ALA A 150 8.92 5.50 17.53
C ALA A 150 8.80 7.04 17.45
N GLN A 151 8.79 7.62 16.24
CA GLN A 151 8.78 9.08 16.05
C GLN A 151 7.46 9.56 15.44
N PRO A 152 7.08 10.84 15.61
CA PRO A 152 6.05 11.44 14.78
C PRO A 152 6.55 11.46 13.34
N ILE A 153 6.09 10.51 12.54
CA ILE A 153 6.39 10.40 11.12
C ILE A 153 5.55 11.45 10.37
N SER A 154 6.20 12.31 9.58
CA SER A 154 5.50 13.27 8.73
C SER A 154 4.72 12.53 7.64
N LEU A 155 3.72 13.16 7.01
CA LEU A 155 3.04 12.50 5.89
C LEU A 155 4.02 12.19 4.75
N ASP A 156 5.00 13.06 4.51
CA ASP A 156 5.97 12.87 3.43
C ASP A 156 6.88 11.66 3.62
N ASP A 157 7.16 11.29 4.88
CA ASP A 157 7.96 10.11 5.22
C ASP A 157 7.20 8.80 4.96
N PHE A 158 5.87 8.81 5.05
CA PHE A 158 5.05 7.64 4.71
C PHE A 158 4.90 7.46 3.20
N PHE A 159 4.65 8.54 2.47
CA PHE A 159 4.24 8.50 1.07
C PHE A 159 5.42 8.72 0.12
N VAL A 160 6.33 7.74 0.09
CA VAL A 160 7.59 7.81 -0.68
C VAL A 160 7.54 6.99 -1.96
N LEU A 161 6.98 5.78 -1.93
CA LEU A 161 7.01 4.88 -3.08
C LEU A 161 5.92 5.22 -4.10
N SER A 162 4.75 5.68 -3.66
CA SER A 162 3.65 6.02 -4.56
C SER A 162 3.98 7.20 -5.50
N PRO A 163 4.61 8.33 -5.07
CA PRO A 163 5.05 9.36 -6.01
C PRO A 163 6.08 8.84 -7.02
N GLN A 164 7.07 8.06 -6.56
CA GLN A 164 8.15 7.58 -7.44
C GLN A 164 7.64 6.55 -8.47
N SER A 165 6.73 5.68 -8.05
CA SER A 165 6.20 4.61 -8.90
C SER A 165 5.37 5.14 -10.07
N ILE A 166 4.62 6.24 -9.91
CA ILE A 166 3.87 6.80 -11.05
C ILE A 166 4.83 7.32 -12.13
N ILE A 167 5.93 7.97 -11.76
CA ILE A 167 6.93 8.43 -12.71
C ILE A 167 7.62 7.25 -13.39
N ARG A 168 7.99 6.24 -12.61
CA ARG A 168 8.66 5.05 -13.14
C ARG A 168 7.78 4.32 -14.14
N TRP A 169 6.55 4.02 -13.76
CA TRP A 169 5.75 3.02 -14.47
C TRP A 169 4.73 3.58 -15.45
N ALA A 170 4.33 4.86 -15.35
CA ALA A 170 3.33 5.39 -16.26
C ALA A 170 3.75 5.21 -17.73
N PRO A 171 2.82 4.87 -18.65
CA PRO A 171 3.12 4.62 -20.06
C PRO A 171 3.25 5.94 -20.84
N ILE A 172 4.24 6.73 -20.45
CA ILE A 172 4.53 8.07 -20.96
C ILE A 172 6.02 8.10 -21.32
N ALA A 173 6.36 8.78 -22.41
CA ALA A 173 7.75 8.88 -22.84
C ALA A 173 8.66 9.49 -21.76
N GLU A 174 9.85 8.93 -21.57
CA GLU A 174 10.80 9.35 -20.52
C GLU A 174 11.13 10.85 -20.50
N PRO A 175 11.31 11.55 -21.66
CA PRO A 175 11.54 12.99 -21.64
C PRO A 175 10.38 13.80 -21.06
N LEU A 176 9.14 13.29 -21.16
CA LEU A 176 7.96 13.92 -20.58
C LEU A 176 7.89 13.65 -19.08
N LYS A 177 8.10 12.40 -18.66
CA LYS A 177 8.22 12.03 -17.23
C LYS A 177 9.25 12.88 -16.50
N ALA A 178 10.41 13.12 -17.10
CA ALA A 178 11.45 13.97 -16.53
C ALA A 178 10.98 15.41 -16.30
N ARG A 179 10.23 15.99 -17.24
CA ARG A 179 9.67 17.34 -17.14
C ARG A 179 8.52 17.44 -16.14
N ASP A 180 7.70 16.39 -16.05
CA ASP A 180 6.51 16.38 -15.22
C ASP A 180 6.76 15.93 -13.77
N ARG A 181 7.97 15.43 -13.48
CA ARG A 181 8.32 14.71 -12.24
C ARG A 181 7.79 15.38 -10.98
N GLU A 182 8.23 16.61 -10.73
CA GLU A 182 7.91 17.34 -9.50
C GLU A 182 6.39 17.52 -9.35
N PHE A 183 5.72 17.95 -10.42
CA PHE A 183 4.27 18.20 -10.40
C PHE A 183 3.48 16.91 -10.14
N VAL A 184 3.86 15.82 -10.80
CA VAL A 184 3.16 14.53 -10.67
C VAL A 184 3.42 13.91 -9.31
N GLU A 185 4.66 13.91 -8.82
CA GLU A 185 5.00 13.41 -7.49
C GLU A 185 4.24 14.20 -6.40
N ASN A 186 4.21 15.53 -6.50
CA ASN A 186 3.45 16.38 -5.57
C ASN A 186 1.95 16.12 -5.65
N SER A 187 1.39 15.90 -6.84
CA SER A 187 -0.02 15.54 -7.02
C SER A 187 -0.40 14.24 -6.30
N VAL A 188 0.49 13.23 -6.32
CA VAL A 188 0.30 12.00 -5.53
C VAL A 188 0.34 12.30 -4.03
N ARG A 189 1.35 13.04 -3.55
CA ARG A 189 1.46 13.45 -2.13
C ARG A 189 0.21 14.15 -1.63
N TYR A 190 -0.30 15.12 -2.40
CA TYR A 190 -1.52 15.86 -2.04
C TYR A 190 -2.77 14.98 -1.99
N SER A 191 -2.84 13.94 -2.84
CA SER A 191 -3.96 13.00 -2.82
C SER A 191 -4.03 12.20 -1.50
N TRP A 192 -2.90 11.99 -0.83
CA TRP A 192 -2.85 11.30 0.47
C TRP A 192 -3.34 12.15 1.65
N ILE A 193 -3.34 13.48 1.53
CA ILE A 193 -3.85 14.38 2.58
C ILE A 193 -5.33 14.10 2.83
N GLU A 194 -6.12 13.93 1.76
CA GLU A 194 -7.54 13.62 1.88
C GLU A 194 -7.76 12.26 2.55
N ILE A 195 -7.03 11.23 2.12
CA ILE A 195 -7.13 9.88 2.71
C ILE A 195 -6.77 9.90 4.20
N SER A 196 -5.72 10.62 4.57
CA SER A 196 -5.28 10.78 5.97
C SER A 196 -6.36 11.46 6.83
N ARG A 197 -7.02 12.50 6.28
CA ARG A 197 -8.14 13.17 6.94
C ARG A 197 -9.36 12.27 7.09
N VAL A 198 -9.67 11.46 6.07
CA VAL A 198 -10.77 10.50 6.11
C VAL A 198 -10.50 9.43 7.16
N PHE A 199 -9.29 8.84 7.18
CA PHE A 199 -8.90 7.85 8.18
C PHE A 199 -9.08 8.38 9.60
N LYS A 200 -8.56 9.58 9.88
CA LYS A 200 -8.73 10.24 11.20
C LYS A 200 -10.19 10.40 11.61
N LYS A 201 -11.11 10.60 10.67
CA LYS A 201 -12.54 10.78 10.94
C LYS A 201 -13.29 9.48 11.16
N CYS A 202 -12.92 8.39 10.49
CA CYS A 202 -13.65 7.12 10.56
C CYS A 202 -13.02 6.09 11.50
N PHE A 203 -11.78 6.29 11.94
CA PHE A 203 -11.04 5.38 12.81
C PHE A 203 -11.54 5.41 14.26
N GLN A 204 -11.87 4.23 14.80
CA GLN A 204 -12.33 4.00 16.18
C GLN A 204 -11.24 3.26 16.96
N ALA A 205 -10.30 4.04 17.49
CA ALA A 205 -9.04 3.54 18.06
C ALA A 205 -9.20 2.34 19.01
N GLU A 206 -9.98 2.48 20.09
CA GLU A 206 -10.08 1.41 21.10
C GLU A 206 -10.79 0.16 20.60
N LYS A 207 -11.82 0.30 19.75
CA LYS A 207 -12.50 -0.85 19.15
C LYS A 207 -11.54 -1.63 18.24
N THR A 208 -10.89 -0.93 17.30
CA THR A 208 -9.95 -1.57 16.37
C THR A 208 -8.78 -2.21 17.12
N ARG A 209 -8.22 -1.54 18.13
CA ARG A 209 -7.11 -2.08 18.92
C ARG A 209 -7.51 -3.32 19.72
N THR A 210 -8.72 -3.35 20.28
CA THR A 210 -9.24 -4.51 21.02
C THR A 210 -9.39 -5.70 20.08
N ASP A 211 -9.95 -5.47 18.88
CA ASP A 211 -10.10 -6.50 17.85
C ASP A 211 -8.75 -7.04 17.38
N ILE A 212 -7.75 -6.16 17.16
CA ILE A 212 -6.38 -6.57 16.81
C ILE A 212 -5.76 -7.42 17.93
N LEU A 213 -5.94 -7.03 19.20
CA LEU A 213 -5.42 -7.80 20.34
C LEU A 213 -6.11 -9.17 20.52
N ALA A 214 -7.35 -9.31 20.07
CA ALA A 214 -8.09 -10.56 20.06
C ALA A 214 -7.76 -11.46 18.85
N SER A 215 -7.05 -10.93 17.86
CA SER A 215 -6.65 -11.66 16.65
C SER A 215 -5.30 -12.37 16.82
N ASP A 216 -5.01 -13.31 15.93
CA ASP A 216 -3.74 -14.05 15.90
C ASP A 216 -2.51 -13.14 15.66
N LEU A 217 -2.70 -11.90 15.19
CA LEU A 217 -1.64 -10.91 15.03
C LEU A 217 -1.02 -10.46 16.37
N ALA A 218 -1.71 -10.73 17.49
CA ALA A 218 -1.21 -10.44 18.84
C ALA A 218 -0.53 -11.65 19.51
N ILE A 219 -0.62 -12.85 18.93
CA ILE A 219 -0.27 -14.13 19.58
C ILE A 219 1.23 -14.45 19.56
N GLU A 220 2.08 -13.64 18.93
CA GLU A 220 3.53 -13.74 19.17
C GLU A 220 3.99 -13.12 20.51
N ARG A 221 3.17 -13.30 21.55
CA ARG A 221 3.56 -13.22 22.96
C ARG A 221 3.89 -14.66 23.39
N THR A 222 5.09 -14.90 23.91
CA THR A 222 5.50 -16.10 24.71
C THR A 222 6.36 -17.21 24.06
N ILE A 223 7.11 -17.01 22.97
CA ILE A 223 8.23 -17.93 22.64
C ILE A 223 9.45 -17.14 22.18
N ASP A 224 10.08 -16.41 23.10
CA ASP A 224 11.50 -16.05 23.06
C ASP A 224 11.82 -15.43 24.43
N GLY A 225 12.09 -16.30 25.39
CA GLY A 225 12.32 -15.90 26.77
C GLY A 225 12.39 -17.08 27.72
N ASP A 226 13.16 -18.12 27.39
CA ASP A 226 13.98 -18.83 28.37
C ASP A 226 15.00 -19.75 27.67
N VAL A 227 16.18 -19.21 27.36
CA VAL A 227 17.42 -20.00 27.32
C VAL A 227 18.52 -19.13 27.92
N ASP A 228 18.36 -18.77 29.20
CA ASP A 228 19.51 -18.36 30.02
C ASP A 228 20.00 -19.58 30.78
N GLY A 229 20.87 -20.34 30.10
CA GLY A 229 21.52 -21.54 30.60
C GLY A 229 23.04 -21.46 30.43
N ALA A 230 23.63 -20.28 30.57
CA ALA A 230 25.08 -20.13 30.65
C ALA A 230 25.55 -20.46 32.08
N THR A 231 25.69 -21.75 32.40
CA THR A 231 26.58 -22.17 33.49
C THR A 231 27.91 -22.61 32.91
N LYS A 232 28.92 -21.84 33.31
CA LYS A 232 30.34 -22.11 33.15
C LYS A 232 30.67 -23.48 33.74
N ASP A 233 31.40 -24.31 32.99
CA ASP A 233 32.49 -25.09 33.57
C ASP A 233 33.47 -25.51 32.47
N GLY A 234 34.68 -24.96 32.57
CA GLY A 234 35.80 -25.18 31.66
C GLY A 234 37.08 -24.79 32.37
N ALA A 235 37.36 -25.47 33.48
CA ALA A 235 38.61 -25.35 34.21
C ALA A 235 39.76 -25.93 33.36
N ALA A 236 40.51 -25.07 32.68
CA ALA A 236 41.83 -25.39 32.20
C ALA A 236 42.82 -25.33 33.38
N LYS A 237 43.28 -26.49 33.85
CA LYS A 237 44.50 -26.61 34.65
C LYS A 237 45.70 -26.57 33.69
N ALA A 238 46.52 -25.54 33.81
CA ALA A 238 47.92 -25.56 33.44
C ALA A 238 48.73 -25.56 34.75
N ASP A 239 49.60 -26.55 34.93
CA ASP A 239 50.95 -26.42 35.49
C ASP A 239 51.52 -27.82 35.80
N VAL A 240 52.55 -28.17 35.03
CA VAL A 240 53.85 -28.82 35.35
C VAL A 240 54.40 -29.47 34.08
#